data_AF-A0A3D3S4X2-F1
#
_entry.id   AF-A0A3D3S4X2-F1
#
_cell.length_a   1.000
_cell.length_b   1.000
_cell.length_c   1.000
_cell.angle_alpha   90.00
_cell.angle_beta   90.00
_cell.angle_gamma   90.00
#
_symmetry.space_group_name_H-M   'P 1'
#
loop_
_entity.id
_entity.type
_entity.pdbx_description
1 polymer ?
#
loop_
_entity_poly.entity_id
_entity_poly.type
_entity_poly.pdbx_seq_one_letter_code
_entity_poly.pdbx_strand_id
1 'polypeptide(L)'
;MLTWQDGWPVKTRELHNHHFDSTAWNDFAFRDDDIVIATYAKAGTTWTQQIVGQLVFAGARDVPVHDLSPWLDLRVPPAPQKHALLAAQTHRRFIK
;
A
#
# COMPACT_ATOMS: atom_id res chain seq x y z
N MET A 1 23.09 -3.48 -13.68
CA MET A 1 22.48 -4.79 -14.01
C MET A 1 21.40 -5.02 -12.97
N LEU A 2 20.16 -5.35 -13.36
CA LEU A 2 19.08 -5.61 -12.40
C LEU A 2 19.43 -6.89 -11.62
N THR A 3 19.44 -6.81 -10.29
CA THR A 3 19.69 -7.97 -9.42
C THR A 3 18.37 -8.69 -9.18
N TRP A 4 18.34 -9.98 -9.48
CA TRP A 4 17.19 -10.85 -9.29
C TRP A 4 17.49 -11.87 -8.20
N GLN A 5 16.52 -12.13 -7.32
CA GLN A 5 16.57 -13.19 -6.31
C GLN A 5 15.36 -14.08 -6.53
N ASP A 6 15.60 -15.38 -6.70
CA ASP A 6 14.55 -16.38 -6.97
C ASP A 6 13.62 -16.02 -8.15
N GLY A 7 14.16 -15.34 -9.16
CA GLY A 7 13.41 -14.88 -10.34
C GLY A 7 12.63 -13.56 -10.15
N TRP A 8 12.74 -12.92 -8.98
CA TRP A 8 12.06 -11.66 -8.65
C TRP A 8 13.01 -10.47 -8.56
N PRO A 9 12.56 -9.25 -8.90
CA PRO A 9 13.39 -8.07 -8.80
C PRO A 9 13.70 -7.78 -7.33
N VAL A 10 14.96 -7.51 -7.03
CA VAL A 10 15.40 -7.17 -5.67
C VAL A 10 15.38 -5.66 -5.50
N LYS A 11 14.93 -5.18 -4.34
CA LYS A 11 15.06 -3.78 -3.94
C LYS A 11 16.54 -3.39 -3.91
N THR A 12 16.94 -2.43 -4.74
CA THR A 12 18.35 -2.00 -4.86
C THR A 12 18.68 -0.72 -4.10
N ARG A 13 17.67 0.04 -3.67
CA ARG A 13 17.84 1.30 -2.94
C ARG A 13 16.55 1.69 -2.20
N GLU A 14 16.71 2.58 -1.23
CA GLU A 14 15.60 3.35 -0.67
C GLU A 14 15.28 4.57 -1.55
N LEU A 15 14.00 4.97 -1.54
CA LEU A 15 13.49 6.21 -2.12
C LEU A 15 13.07 7.13 -0.98
N HIS A 16 13.69 8.30 -0.92
CA HIS A 16 13.45 9.29 0.11
C HIS A 16 13.32 10.67 -0.52
N ASN A 17 12.15 11.29 -0.40
CA ASN A 17 11.92 12.68 -0.79
C ASN A 17 10.88 13.33 0.11
N HIS A 18 10.57 14.61 -0.09
CA HIS A 18 9.62 15.35 0.73
C HIS A 18 8.21 14.73 0.85
N HIS A 19 7.76 13.93 -0.12
CA HIS A 19 6.48 13.22 -0.06
C HIS A 19 6.60 11.85 0.58
N PHE A 20 7.57 11.02 0.19
CA PHE A 20 7.62 9.62 0.61
C PHE A 20 8.99 9.15 1.12
N ASP A 21 8.92 8.11 1.96
CA ASP A 21 10.04 7.38 2.54
C ASP A 21 9.76 5.88 2.45
N SER A 22 10.43 5.20 1.51
CA SER A 22 10.17 3.78 1.23
C SER A 22 10.60 2.83 2.34
N THR A 23 11.33 3.32 3.36
CA THR A 23 11.69 2.51 4.53
C THR A 23 10.45 2.05 5.31
N ALA A 24 9.31 2.74 5.17
CA ALA A 24 8.03 2.34 5.77
C ALA A 24 7.56 0.93 5.34
N TRP A 25 8.05 0.41 4.21
CA TRP A 25 7.75 -0.95 3.74
C TRP A 25 8.62 -2.03 4.39
N ASN A 26 9.79 -1.68 4.96
CA ASN A 26 10.76 -2.66 5.48
C ASN A 26 10.23 -3.43 6.69
N ASP A 27 9.48 -2.74 7.55
CA ASP A 27 8.91 -3.29 8.79
C ASP A 27 7.41 -3.62 8.65
N PHE A 28 6.86 -3.51 7.44
CA PHE A 28 5.44 -3.79 7.23
C PHE A 28 5.19 -5.30 7.32
N ALA A 29 4.41 -5.70 8.32
CA ALA A 29 3.98 -7.09 8.49
C ALA A 29 2.91 -7.45 7.44
N PHE A 30 3.37 -7.99 6.31
CA PHE A 30 2.52 -8.49 5.23
C PHE A 30 1.66 -9.68 5.69
N ARG A 31 0.46 -9.78 5.11
CA ARG A 31 -0.39 -10.98 5.13
C ARG A 31 -0.34 -11.62 3.76
N ASP A 32 -0.55 -12.94 3.70
CA ASP A 32 -0.52 -13.71 2.46
C ASP A 32 -1.56 -13.24 1.42
N ASP A 33 -2.63 -12.58 1.88
CA ASP A 33 -3.73 -12.11 1.05
C ASP A 33 -3.68 -10.60 0.76
N ASP A 34 -2.65 -9.86 1.16
CA ASP A 34 -2.57 -8.42 0.89
C ASP A 34 -2.58 -8.10 -0.62
N ILE A 35 -3.21 -6.98 -0.97
CA ILE A 35 -3.19 -6.41 -2.32
C ILE A 35 -2.39 -5.10 -2.28
N VAL A 36 -1.31 -5.02 -3.07
CA VAL A 36 -0.48 -3.80 -3.18
C VAL A 36 -0.83 -3.04 -4.47
N ILE A 37 -1.17 -1.76 -4.35
CA ILE A 37 -1.52 -0.87 -5.46
C ILE A 37 -0.31 0.01 -5.82
N ALA A 38 0.56 -0.52 -6.67
CA ALA A 38 1.85 0.07 -7.01
C ALA A 38 1.82 1.07 -8.20
N THR A 39 1.01 2.13 -8.09
CA THR A 39 0.97 3.23 -9.09
C THR A 39 1.97 4.36 -8.77
N TYR A 40 2.44 5.13 -9.75
CA TYR A 40 3.08 6.42 -9.41
C TYR A 40 2.02 7.44 -8.95
N ALA A 41 2.45 8.44 -8.18
CA ALA A 41 1.56 9.50 -7.72
C ALA A 41 0.82 10.14 -8.91
N LYS A 42 -0.50 10.33 -8.76
CA LYS A 42 -1.41 10.92 -9.75
C LYS A 42 -1.66 10.05 -11.01
N ALA A 43 -1.22 8.79 -11.04
CA ALA A 43 -1.48 7.86 -12.14
C ALA A 43 -2.75 7.00 -11.93
N GLY A 44 -3.82 7.57 -11.37
CA GLY A 44 -5.10 6.86 -11.18
C GLY A 44 -5.25 6.06 -9.88
N THR A 45 -4.36 6.24 -8.90
CA THR A 45 -4.36 5.52 -7.61
C THR A 45 -5.73 5.40 -6.95
N THR A 46 -6.43 6.52 -6.75
CA THR A 46 -7.71 6.56 -6.06
C THR A 46 -8.79 5.77 -6.80
N TRP A 47 -8.76 5.79 -8.14
CA TRP A 47 -9.69 5.01 -8.93
C TRP A 47 -9.42 3.50 -8.81
N THR A 48 -8.15 3.10 -8.86
CA THR A 48 -7.76 1.70 -8.61
C THR A 48 -8.11 1.25 -7.19
N GLN A 49 -7.88 2.08 -6.18
CA GLN A 49 -8.29 1.80 -4.80
C GLN A 49 -9.80 1.58 -4.70
N GLN A 50 -10.60 2.42 -5.38
CA GLN A 50 -12.06 2.25 -5.40
C GLN A 50 -12.48 0.92 -6.02
N ILE A 51 -11.92 0.57 -7.19
CA ILE A 51 -12.24 -0.70 -7.86
C ILE A 51 -11.88 -1.88 -6.97
N VAL A 52 -10.64 -1.92 -6.45
CA VAL A 52 -10.18 -3.01 -5.57
C VAL A 52 -11.02 -3.08 -4.29
N GLY A 53 -11.30 -1.94 -3.66
CA GLY A 53 -12.14 -1.87 -2.48
C GLY A 53 -13.53 -2.45 -2.73
N GLN A 54 -14.19 -2.06 -3.83
CA GLN A 54 -15.49 -2.60 -4.20
C GLN A 54 -15.44 -4.12 -4.45
N LEU A 55 -14.37 -4.65 -5.04
CA LEU A 55 -14.21 -6.09 -5.21
C LEU A 55 -14.04 -6.81 -3.86
N VAL A 56 -13.28 -6.24 -2.93
CA VAL A 56 -13.10 -6.78 -1.57
C VAL A 56 -14.42 -6.77 -0.79
N PHE A 57 -15.24 -5.73 -0.95
CA PHE A 57 -16.51 -5.54 -0.25
C PHE A 57 -17.74 -5.90 -1.11
N ALA A 58 -17.60 -6.87 -2.02
CA ALA A 58 -18.70 -7.46 -2.79
C ALA A 58 -19.64 -6.43 -3.48
N GLY A 59 -19.08 -5.38 -4.05
CA GLY A 59 -19.79 -4.33 -4.79
C GLY A 59 -20.40 -3.22 -3.93
N ALA A 60 -20.04 -3.12 -2.64
CA ALA A 60 -20.47 -2.01 -1.79
C ALA A 60 -20.14 -0.66 -2.43
N ARG A 61 -21.13 0.24 -2.53
CA ARG A 61 -20.94 1.51 -3.26
C ARG A 61 -20.02 2.48 -2.53
N ASP A 62 -20.12 2.51 -1.20
CA ASP A 62 -19.54 3.55 -0.36
C ASP A 62 -18.33 3.05 0.43
N VAL A 63 -17.37 2.40 -0.24
CA VAL A 63 -16.12 1.97 0.39
C VAL A 63 -15.26 3.19 0.72
N PRO A 64 -14.90 3.46 1.99
CA PRO A 64 -14.12 4.63 2.38
C PRO A 64 -12.62 4.40 2.13
N VAL A 65 -12.20 4.37 0.87
CA VAL A 65 -10.84 3.95 0.48
C VAL A 65 -9.72 4.81 1.05
N HIS A 66 -9.99 6.09 1.36
CA HIS A 66 -9.01 6.97 2.00
C HIS A 66 -8.69 6.54 3.44
N ASP A 67 -9.64 5.93 4.13
CA ASP A 67 -9.50 5.46 5.51
C ASP A 67 -8.93 4.03 5.54
N LEU A 68 -9.26 3.23 4.52
CA LEU A 68 -8.87 1.81 4.46
C LEU A 68 -7.54 1.56 3.74
N SER A 69 -7.15 2.42 2.80
CA SER A 69 -5.99 2.20 1.95
C SER A 69 -5.04 3.41 2.04
N PRO A 70 -4.33 3.57 3.17
CA PRO A 70 -3.37 4.65 3.31
C PRO A 70 -2.21 4.47 2.32
N TRP A 71 -1.60 5.60 1.92
CA TRP A 71 -0.32 5.57 1.21
C TRP A 71 0.80 5.27 2.22
N LEU A 72 1.30 4.04 2.23
CA LEU A 72 2.16 3.47 3.26
C LEU A 72 3.52 4.14 3.37
N ASP A 73 4.09 4.64 2.28
CA ASP A 73 5.34 5.40 2.28
C ASP A 73 5.15 6.91 2.25
N LEU A 74 3.92 7.45 2.21
CA LEU A 74 3.69 8.89 2.44
C LEU A 74 4.18 9.30 3.84
N ARG A 75 4.96 10.36 3.99
CA ARG A 75 5.53 10.71 5.32
C ARG A 75 4.51 11.03 6.40
N VAL A 76 3.31 11.46 6.00
CA VAL A 76 2.26 11.92 6.90
C VAL A 76 0.97 11.14 6.60
N PRO A 77 0.35 10.47 7.59
CA PRO A 77 0.86 10.26 8.95
C PRO A 77 2.12 9.35 8.99
N PRO A 78 2.89 9.37 10.10
CA PRO A 78 4.08 8.52 10.26
C PRO A 78 3.79 7.03 10.08
N ALA A 79 4.78 6.26 9.63
CA ALA A 79 4.63 4.84 9.32
C ALA A 79 3.98 4.00 10.44
N PRO A 80 4.35 4.13 11.73
CA PRO A 80 3.73 3.34 12.80
C PRO A 80 2.21 3.50 12.92
N GLN A 81 1.68 4.70 12.61
CA GLN A 81 0.24 4.94 12.65
C GLN A 81 -0.48 4.19 11.53
N LYS A 82 0.09 4.20 10.33
CA LYS A 82 -0.46 3.47 9.17
C LYS A 82 -0.31 1.96 9.34
N HIS A 83 0.80 1.51 9.93
CA HIS A 83 1.00 0.10 10.29
C HIS A 83 -0.07 -0.36 11.28
N ALA A 84 -0.32 0.41 12.35
CA ALA A 84 -1.35 0.09 13.32
C ALA A 84 -2.76 0.07 12.69
N LEU A 85 -3.08 1.06 11.84
CA LEU A 85 -4.34 1.11 11.10
C LEU A 85 -4.52 -0.13 10.21
N LEU A 86 -3.51 -0.47 9.41
CA LEU A 86 -3.54 -1.64 8.54
C LEU A 86 -3.53 -2.96 9.32
N ALA A 87 -2.89 -3.02 10.49
CA ALA A 87 -2.90 -4.20 11.34
C ALA A 87 -4.28 -4.45 11.96
N ALA A 88 -5.03 -3.40 12.29
CA ALA A 88 -6.37 -3.47 12.87
C ALA A 88 -7.46 -3.92 11.88
N GLN A 89 -7.22 -3.83 10.57
CA GLN A 89 -8.19 -4.26 9.56
C GLN A 89 -8.37 -5.78 9.59
N THR A 90 -9.62 -6.24 9.58
CA THR A 90 -9.97 -7.66 9.59
C THR A 90 -10.37 -8.21 8.21
N HIS A 91 -10.63 -7.33 7.25
CA HIS A 91 -10.85 -7.69 5.85
C HIS A 91 -9.51 -7.88 5.11
N ARG A 92 -9.57 -8.44 3.90
CA ARG A 92 -8.44 -8.48 2.97
C ARG A 92 -7.95 -7.05 2.70
N ARG A 93 -6.68 -6.76 3.00
CA ARG A 93 -6.15 -5.39 2.91
C ARG A 93 -5.79 -5.04 1.47
N PHE A 94 -6.01 -3.79 1.11
CA PHE A 94 -5.54 -3.21 -0.14
C PHE A 94 -4.80 -1.91 0.19
N ILE A 95 -3.54 -1.82 -0.20
CA ILE A 95 -2.59 -0.84 0.35
C ILE A 95 -2.01 -0.04 -0.81
N LYS A 96 -1.87 1.27 -0.61
CA LYS A 96 -1.14 2.13 -1.54
C LYS A 96 0.31 2.31 -1.11
#